data_AF-A0A1Q4F3Z1-F1
#
_entry.id   AF-A0A1Q4F3Z1-F1
#
_cell.length_a   1.000
_cell.length_b   1.000
_cell.length_c   1.000
_cell.angle_alpha   90.00
_cell.angle_beta   90.00
_cell.angle_gamma   90.00
#
_symmetry.space_group_name_H-M   'P 1'
#
loop_
_entity.id
_entity.type
_entity.pdbx_description
1 polymer ?
#
loop_
_entity_poly.entity_id
_entity_poly.type
_entity_poly.pdbx_seq_one_letter_code
_entity_poly.pdbx_strand_id
1 'polypeptide(L)'
;MTTLILLPCMGILCISYYMLRQRHRIKTLAQKLSNAKLEDFIRELGEKYRTRPLDHGRIRYKWTKLLCIVRADFDRGGKKAENINITKRRILGRERRPFLQQL
;
A
#
# COMPACT_ATOMS: atom_id res chain seq x y z
N MET A 1 31.17 -11.87 29.41
CA MET A 1 30.08 -10.85 29.41
C MET A 1 29.91 -10.12 28.07
N THR A 2 30.54 -10.55 26.98
CA THR A 2 30.49 -9.87 25.66
C THR A 2 29.44 -10.44 24.69
N THR A 3 29.01 -11.69 24.86
CA THR A 3 28.05 -12.37 23.95
C THR A 3 26.60 -11.95 24.14
N LEU A 4 26.22 -11.48 25.34
CA LEU A 4 24.85 -11.05 25.67
C LEU A 4 24.43 -9.74 24.98
N ILE A 5 25.38 -8.91 24.53
CA ILE A 5 25.11 -7.63 23.86
C ILE A 5 25.05 -7.80 22.33
N LEU A 6 25.62 -8.87 21.77
CA LEU A 6 25.66 -9.11 20.32
C LEU A 6 24.31 -9.55 19.74
N LEU A 7 23.52 -10.35 20.47
CA LEU A 7 22.20 -10.80 20.01
C LEU A 7 21.21 -9.66 19.70
N PRO A 8 21.00 -8.64 20.57
CA PRO A 8 20.09 -7.56 20.26
C PRO A 8 20.57 -6.69 19.10
N CYS A 9 21.89 -6.48 18.96
CA CYS A 9 22.46 -5.72 17.85
C CYS A 9 22.21 -6.38 16.49
N MET A 10 22.36 -7.71 16.41
CA MET A 10 22.05 -8.45 15.18
C MET A 10 20.55 -8.43 14.87
N GLY A 11 19.68 -8.50 15.89
CA GLY A 11 18.23 -8.34 15.72
C GLY A 11 17.83 -6.97 15.16
N ILE A 12 18.42 -5.89 15.67
CA ILE A 12 18.16 -4.51 15.20
C ILE A 12 18.61 -4.33 13.75
N LEU A 13 19.77 -4.88 13.37
CA LEU A 13 20.26 -4.82 12.00
C LEU A 13 19.34 -5.58 11.03
N CYS A 14 18.85 -6.77 11.42
CA CYS A 14 17.87 -7.53 10.63
C CYS A 14 16.55 -6.79 10.44
N ILE A 15 16.01 -6.17 11.50
CA ILE A 15 14.77 -5.39 11.43
C ILE A 15 14.97 -4.16 10.52
N SER A 16 16.10 -3.45 10.68
CA SER A 16 16.45 -2.28 9.88
C SER A 16 16.59 -2.63 8.40
N TYR A 17 17.29 -3.72 8.09
CA TYR A 17 17.43 -4.24 6.73
C TYR A 17 16.08 -4.64 6.13
N TYR A 18 15.23 -5.35 6.89
CA TYR A 18 13.89 -5.72 6.45
C TYR A 18 13.04 -4.49 6.12
N MET A 19 13.05 -3.47 6.99
CA MET A 19 12.33 -2.22 6.78
C MET A 19 12.84 -1.46 5.55
N LEU A 20 14.15 -1.43 5.35
CA LEU A 20 14.77 -0.80 4.18
C LEU A 20 14.38 -1.53 2.88
N ARG A 21 14.42 -2.87 2.87
CA ARG A 21 13.99 -3.71 1.75
C ARG A 21 12.51 -3.50 1.41
N GLN A 22 11.65 -3.37 2.42
CA GLN A 22 10.24 -3.06 2.21
C GLN A 22 10.04 -1.66 1.61
N ARG A 23 10.78 -0.65 2.08
CA ARG A 23 10.75 0.70 1.48
C ARG A 23 11.15 0.68 0.00
N HIS A 24 12.22 -0.02 -0.34
CA HIS A 24 12.64 -0.17 -1.74
C HIS A 24 11.56 -0.84 -2.58
N ARG A 25 11.01 -1.98 -2.12
CA ARG A 25 9.92 -2.66 -2.82
C ARG A 25 8.73 -1.76 -3.07
N ILE A 26 8.30 -0.97 -2.09
CA ILE A 26 7.18 -0.04 -2.24
C ILE A 26 7.51 1.06 -3.24
N LYS A 27 8.73 1.63 -3.21
CA LYS A 27 9.15 2.69 -4.15
C LYS A 27 9.18 2.17 -5.59
N THR A 28 9.75 0.98 -5.80
CA THR A 28 9.78 0.34 -7.12
C THR A 28 8.36 0.00 -7.60
N LEU A 29 7.50 -0.48 -6.71
CA LEU A 29 6.09 -0.73 -7.01
C LEU A 29 5.37 0.59 -7.40
N ALA A 30 5.62 1.68 -6.68
CA ALA A 30 5.05 2.99 -6.99
C ALA A 30 5.45 3.49 -8.37
N GLN A 31 6.73 3.34 -8.73
CA GLN A 31 7.23 3.70 -10.06
C GLN A 31 6.61 2.83 -11.15
N LYS A 32 6.55 1.52 -10.96
CA LYS A 32 5.88 0.59 -11.89
C LYS A 32 4.42 0.94 -12.09
N LEU A 33 3.69 1.25 -11.01
CA LEU A 33 2.26 1.54 -11.06
C LEU A 33 1.97 2.92 -11.68
N SER A 34 2.88 3.90 -11.58
CA SER A 34 2.66 5.27 -12.09
C SER A 34 2.38 5.35 -13.60
N ASN A 35 2.91 4.39 -14.37
CA ASN A 35 2.72 4.29 -15.81
C ASN A 35 1.97 3.01 -16.23
N ALA A 36 1.50 2.21 -15.27
CA ALA A 36 0.83 0.95 -15.56
C ALA A 36 -0.59 1.17 -16.10
N LYS A 37 -0.98 0.35 -17.08
CA LYS A 37 -2.38 0.18 -17.49
C LYS A 37 -3.14 -0.61 -16.43
N LEU A 38 -4.46 -0.62 -16.51
CA LEU A 38 -5.31 -1.36 -15.57
C LEU A 38 -4.93 -2.86 -15.49
N GLU A 39 -4.62 -3.49 -16.61
CA GLU A 39 -4.21 -4.90 -16.66
C GLU A 39 -2.89 -5.15 -15.92
N ASP A 40 -1.88 -4.32 -16.17
CA ASP A 40 -0.59 -4.38 -15.47
C ASP A 40 -0.75 -4.11 -13.97
N PHE A 41 -1.65 -3.19 -13.62
CA PHE A 41 -1.97 -2.86 -12.24
C PHE A 41 -2.60 -4.06 -11.50
N ILE A 42 -3.55 -4.74 -12.14
CA ILE A 42 -4.16 -5.96 -11.61
C ILE A 42 -3.14 -7.10 -11.55
N ARG A 43 -2.25 -7.24 -12.54
CA ARG A 43 -1.20 -8.27 -12.59
C ARG A 43 -0.17 -8.11 -11.47
N GLU A 44 0.35 -6.90 -11.27
CA GLU A 44 1.39 -6.63 -10.25
C GLU A 44 0.84 -6.69 -8.81
N LEU A 45 -0.42 -6.32 -8.62
CA LEU A 45 -1.07 -6.36 -7.31
C LEU A 45 -1.77 -7.70 -7.03
N GLY A 46 -2.20 -8.44 -8.04
CA GLY A 46 -2.93 -9.69 -7.90
C GLY A 46 -4.40 -9.52 -7.51
N GLU A 47 -5.10 -10.65 -7.36
CA GLU A 47 -6.56 -10.73 -7.47
C GLU A 47 -7.38 -10.12 -6.31
N LYS A 48 -6.77 -9.85 -5.15
CA LYS A 48 -7.50 -9.32 -3.98
C LYS A 48 -7.55 -7.79 -3.97
N TYR A 49 -8.33 -7.20 -4.88
CA TYR A 49 -8.66 -5.77 -4.86
C TYR A 49 -10.17 -5.55 -4.64
N ARG A 50 -10.53 -4.35 -4.19
CA ARG A 50 -11.92 -3.87 -4.15
C ARG A 50 -12.09 -2.76 -5.18
N THR A 51 -13.17 -2.80 -5.94
CA THR A 51 -13.54 -1.73 -6.86
C THR A 51 -14.64 -0.86 -6.25
N ARG A 52 -14.64 0.42 -6.60
CA ARG A 52 -15.71 1.36 -6.29
C ARG A 52 -15.90 2.29 -7.50
N PRO A 53 -17.10 2.39 -8.07
CA PRO A 53 -17.38 3.40 -9.08
C PRO A 53 -17.28 4.80 -8.45
N LEU A 54 -16.73 5.74 -9.21
CA LEU A 54 -16.67 7.17 -8.89
C LEU A 54 -17.56 7.94 -9.86
N ASP A 55 -17.97 9.13 -9.45
CA ASP A 55 -18.66 10.07 -10.32
C ASP A 55 -17.76 10.42 -11.53
N HIS A 56 -18.38 10.67 -12.69
CA HIS A 56 -17.73 10.86 -14.00
C HIS A 56 -17.17 9.61 -14.69
N GLY A 57 -17.74 8.42 -14.41
CA GLY A 57 -17.42 7.21 -15.19
C GLY A 57 -16.03 6.63 -14.89
N ARG A 58 -15.49 6.95 -13.71
CA ARG A 58 -14.21 6.45 -13.22
C ARG A 58 -14.41 5.26 -12.28
N ILE A 59 -13.40 4.41 -12.14
CA ILE A 59 -13.40 3.28 -11.23
C ILE A 59 -12.18 3.37 -10.33
N ARG A 60 -12.43 3.39 -9.02
CA ARG A 60 -11.40 3.34 -8.00
C ARG A 60 -11.09 1.90 -7.63
N TYR A 61 -9.83 1.53 -7.76
CA TYR A 61 -9.27 0.25 -7.35
C TYR A 61 -8.54 0.44 -6.04
N LYS A 62 -8.95 -0.29 -5.01
CA LYS A 62 -8.32 -0.31 -3.70
C LYS A 62 -7.72 -1.68 -3.47
N TRP A 63 -6.41 -1.73 -3.35
CA TRP A 63 -5.68 -2.94 -2.99
C TRP A 63 -5.08 -2.81 -1.59
N THR A 64 -5.03 -3.90 -0.86
CA THR A 64 -4.51 -3.93 0.53
C THR A 64 -3.67 -5.17 0.73
N LYS A 65 -2.35 -4.99 0.93
CA LYS A 65 -1.43 -6.08 1.32
C LYS A 65 -0.62 -5.67 2.52
N LEU A 66 -0.72 -6.48 3.58
CA LEU A 66 0.07 -6.39 4.82
C LEU A 66 0.07 -4.97 5.41
N LEU A 67 1.04 -4.17 5.00
CA LEU A 67 1.37 -2.83 5.52
C LEU A 67 1.07 -1.70 4.53
N CYS A 68 0.50 -1.98 3.36
CA CYS A 68 0.28 -0.99 2.30
C CYS A 68 -1.14 -1.06 1.75
N ILE A 69 -1.73 0.11 1.56
CA ILE A 69 -2.99 0.31 0.86
C ILE A 69 -2.67 1.11 -0.39
N VAL A 70 -2.93 0.52 -1.55
CA VAL A 70 -2.80 1.20 -2.85
C VAL A 70 -4.21 1.58 -3.29
N ARG A 71 -4.39 2.84 -3.66
CA ARG A 71 -5.62 3.33 -4.29
C ARG A 71 -5.25 3.89 -5.64
N ALA A 72 -5.89 3.41 -6.69
CA ALA A 72 -5.71 3.94 -8.03
C ALA A 72 -7.06 4.22 -8.66
N ASP A 73 -7.18 5.38 -9.29
CA ASP A 73 -8.37 5.78 -10.03
C ASP A 73 -8.07 5.62 -11.52
N PHE A 74 -8.89 4.82 -12.19
CA PHE A 74 -8.81 4.55 -13.63
C PHE A 74 -10.06 5.08 -14.32
N ASP A 75 -9.89 5.60 -15.53
CA ASP A 75 -11.02 5.90 -16.41
C ASP A 75 -11.69 4.61 -16.90
N ARG A 76 -12.92 4.73 -17.41
CA ARG A 76 -13.73 3.64 -17.96
C ARG A 76 -13.00 2.78 -19.01
N GLY A 77 -12.00 3.35 -19.68
CA GLY A 77 -11.18 2.67 -20.68
C GLY A 77 -9.91 1.98 -20.15
N GLY A 78 -9.59 2.08 -18.85
CA GLY A 78 -8.45 1.38 -18.23
C GLY A 78 -7.07 1.74 -18.78
N LYS A 79 -6.95 2.79 -19.61
CA LYS A 79 -5.73 3.13 -20.36
C LYS A 79 -4.63 3.70 -19.48
N LYS A 80 -4.96 4.47 -18.45
CA LYS A 80 -3.98 5.07 -17.53
C LYS A 80 -4.61 5.29 -16.15
N ALA A 81 -3.80 5.13 -15.11
CA ALA A 81 -4.18 5.58 -13.77
C ALA A 81 -4.00 7.10 -13.70
N GLU A 82 -5.08 7.84 -13.44
CA GLU A 82 -5.02 9.29 -13.28
C GLU A 82 -4.50 9.68 -11.90
N ASN A 83 -4.86 8.91 -10.88
CA ASN A 83 -4.49 9.20 -9.51
C ASN A 83 -4.07 7.93 -8.78
N ILE A 84 -2.86 7.89 -8.25
CA ILE A 84 -2.33 6.76 -7.49
C ILE A 84 -1.88 7.26 -6.12
N ASN A 85 -2.52 6.75 -5.07
CA ASN A 85 -2.16 7.02 -3.70
C ASN A 85 -1.75 5.72 -3.00
N ILE A 86 -0.49 5.68 -2.54
CA ILE A 86 0.05 4.56 -1.78
C ILE A 86 0.19 5.00 -0.33
N THR A 87 -0.70 4.52 0.52
CA THR A 87 -0.69 4.81 1.94
C THR A 87 -0.14 3.62 2.71
N LYS A 88 0.85 3.84 3.59
CA LYS A 88 1.25 2.82 4.55
C LYS A 88 0.12 2.63 5.56
N ARG A 89 -0.30 1.39 5.76
CA ARG A 89 -1.22 1.01 6.82
C ARG A 89 -0.52 1.26 8.15
N ARG A 90 -0.95 2.28 8.90
CA ARG A 90 -0.60 2.36 10.33
C ARG A 90 -1.17 1.12 11.01
N ILE A 91 -0.29 0.22 11.46
CA ILE A 91 -0.62 -0.68 12.58
C ILE A 91 -0.43 0.17 13.85
N LEU A 92 -1.30 1.16 14.04
CA LEU A 92 -1.53 1.74 15.35
C LEU A 92 -2.95 1.35 15.71
N GLY A 93 -3.12 0.97 16.98
CA GLY A 93 -4.35 0.42 17.53
C GLY A 93 -5.59 1.12 16.98
N ARG A 94 -6.57 0.30 16.62
CA ARG A 94 -7.87 0.72 16.16
C ARG A 94 -8.61 1.36 17.34
N GLU A 95 -8.22 2.57 17.75
CA GLU A 95 -9.14 3.45 18.45
C GLU A 95 -10.32 3.67 17.51
N ARG A 96 -11.44 3.04 17.85
CA ARG A 96 -12.73 3.34 17.25
C ARG A 96 -12.97 4.82 17.53
N ARG A 97 -12.83 5.68 16.51
CA ARG A 97 -13.41 7.01 16.61
C ARG A 97 -14.90 6.81 16.88
N PRO A 98 -15.47 7.32 17.99
CA PRO A 98 -16.90 7.32 18.15
C PRO A 98 -17.48 8.11 16.97
N PHE A 99 -18.51 7.53 16.40
CA PHE A 99 -19.41 8.15 15.45
C PHE A 99 -19.96 9.42 16.12
N LEU A 100 -19.33 10.58 15.89
CA LEU A 100 -19.94 11.86 16.25
C LEU A 100 -21.11 12.06 15.30
N GLN A 101 -22.26 11.60 15.79
CA GLN A 101 -23.56 12.25 15.73
C GLN A 101 -23.74 13.20 14.54
N GLN A 102 -24.38 12.68 13.50
CA GLN A 102 -25.40 13.45 12.81
C GLN A 102 -26.65 13.39 13.69
N LEU A 103 -26.95 14.50 14.35
CA LEU A 103 -28.29 14.92 14.78
C LEU A 103 -28.26 16.45 14.89
#